data_AF-A0A3A5JMZ8-F1
#
_entry.id   AF-A0A3A5JMZ8-F1
#
_cell.length_a   1.000
_cell.length_b   1.000
_cell.length_c   1.000
_cell.angle_alpha   90.00
_cell.angle_beta   90.00
_cell.angle_gamma   90.00
#
_symmetry.space_group_name_H-M   'P 1'
#
loop_
_entity.id
_entity.type
_entity.pdbx_description
1 polymer ?
#
loop_
_entity_poly.entity_id
_entity_poly.type
_entity_poly.pdbx_seq_one_letter_code
_entity_poly.pdbx_strand_id
1 'polypeptide(L)'
;MYLIIINSILIMANFKWYEVVRNVTFRNNISSLIFLSIFNIHLEDLSSLFYSFTYISQRNDMENIITASNPSSTIMVVVPCVLTAAGIVTKLQSNSKVNGLVKVINRIDEAYSGVLKTSDVTVILNISESTSQLAEEIKFINWCRTVQPSAVIIAYTRNHKLSVLNYIAALGVRIIISQYESSATFSDFINKSFNSKVMLCSPIIKSILEERMMAELTVCEVQVIGQLFLGHNVSQVAHNLGRDIRTVSSHKRHAMEKLGLHCEKDLHLLGCALSGK
;
A
#
# COMPACT_ATOMS: atom_id res chain seq x y z
N MET A 1 18.77 -22.48 -15.42
CA MET A 1 18.57 -22.79 -13.98
C MET A 1 19.36 -21.85 -13.05
N TYR A 2 20.60 -21.47 -13.40
CA TYR A 2 21.44 -20.56 -12.57
C TYR A 2 20.98 -19.09 -12.52
N LEU A 3 20.27 -18.57 -13.53
CA LEU A 3 19.81 -17.16 -13.54
C LEU A 3 18.67 -16.84 -12.55
N ILE A 4 17.92 -17.86 -12.12
CA ILE A 4 16.78 -17.66 -11.20
C ILE A 4 17.28 -17.55 -9.76
N ILE A 5 18.32 -18.30 -9.40
CA ILE A 5 18.92 -18.29 -8.06
C ILE A 5 19.65 -16.95 -7.80
N ILE A 6 20.30 -16.37 -8.82
CA ILE A 6 20.96 -15.07 -8.71
C ILE A 6 19.95 -13.93 -8.47
N ASN A 7 18.80 -13.96 -9.15
CA ASN A 7 17.74 -12.96 -8.91
C ASN A 7 17.11 -13.08 -7.52
N SER A 8 16.92 -14.30 -7.00
CA SER A 8 16.40 -14.49 -5.64
C SER A 8 17.37 -14.01 -4.56
N ILE A 9 18.69 -14.18 -4.77
CA ILE A 9 19.72 -13.69 -3.85
C ILE A 9 19.85 -12.16 -3.92
N LEU A 10 19.74 -11.55 -5.11
CA LEU A 10 19.75 -10.09 -5.27
C LEU A 10 18.55 -9.41 -4.61
N ILE A 11 17.37 -10.04 -4.67
CA ILE A 11 16.15 -9.54 -4.02
C ILE A 11 16.27 -9.64 -2.49
N MET A 12 16.86 -10.70 -1.95
CA MET A 12 17.12 -10.81 -0.49
C MET A 12 18.20 -9.84 0.00
N ALA A 13 19.24 -9.58 -0.82
CA ALA A 13 20.29 -8.61 -0.49
C ALA A 13 19.75 -7.16 -0.46
N ASN A 14 18.89 -6.81 -1.44
CA ASN A 14 18.22 -5.51 -1.47
C ASN A 14 17.23 -5.33 -0.31
N PHE A 15 16.57 -6.40 0.14
CA PHE A 15 15.67 -6.33 1.29
C PHE A 15 16.42 -6.03 2.61
N LYS A 16 17.59 -6.66 2.82
CA LYS A 16 18.46 -6.36 3.98
C LYS A 16 19.08 -4.96 3.90
N TRP A 17 19.46 -4.49 2.70
CA TRP A 17 19.97 -3.13 2.52
C TRP A 17 18.92 -2.06 2.82
N TYR A 18 17.68 -2.28 2.39
CA TYR A 18 16.58 -1.34 2.61
C TYR A 18 16.17 -1.25 4.09
N GLU A 19 16.19 -2.38 4.83
CA GLU A 19 15.98 -2.42 6.28
C GLU A 19 17.09 -1.68 7.06
N VAL A 20 18.34 -1.76 6.61
CA VAL A 20 19.47 -1.06 7.26
C VAL A 20 19.39 0.46 7.01
N VAL A 21 19.13 0.89 5.78
CA VAL A 21 19.06 2.32 5.43
C VAL A 21 17.86 3.00 6.11
N ARG A 22 16.71 2.31 6.21
CA ARG A 22 15.51 2.84 6.86
C ARG A 22 15.65 2.97 8.38
N ASN A 23 16.45 2.11 9.02
CA ASN A 23 16.72 2.19 10.46
C ASN A 23 17.73 3.30 10.83
N VAL A 24 18.63 3.67 9.93
CA VAL A 24 19.62 4.75 10.17
C VAL A 24 18.99 6.14 10.02
N THR A 25 17.94 6.29 9.21
CA THR A 25 17.28 7.60 9.00
C THR A 25 16.33 8.01 10.14
N PHE A 26 16.04 7.13 11.10
CA PHE A 26 15.04 7.37 12.15
C PHE A 26 15.62 7.70 13.54
N ARG A 27 16.95 7.78 13.71
CA ARG A 27 17.58 8.24 14.96
C ARG A 27 18.52 9.42 14.70
N ASN A 28 18.23 10.51 15.38
CA ASN A 28 18.98 11.76 15.36
C ASN A 28 20.50 11.59 15.48
N ASN A 29 21.19 12.45 14.71
CA ASN A 29 22.57 12.93 14.80
C ASN A 29 23.39 12.41 16.00
N ILE A 30 24.39 11.58 15.69
CA ILE A 30 25.71 11.37 16.34
C ILE A 30 26.30 10.01 15.88
N SER A 31 25.46 9.08 15.38
CA SER A 31 25.92 7.74 14.97
C SER A 31 26.59 7.66 13.60
N SER A 32 26.56 8.72 12.77
CA SER A 32 27.15 8.71 11.42
C SER A 32 28.69 8.71 11.43
N LEU A 33 29.32 9.22 12.49
CA LEU A 33 30.78 9.30 12.59
C LEU A 33 31.43 7.99 13.05
N ILE A 34 30.70 7.11 13.74
CA ILE A 34 31.22 5.80 14.17
C ILE A 34 31.08 4.76 13.05
N PHE A 35 30.09 4.91 12.16
CA PHE A 35 29.88 3.97 11.05
C PHE A 35 30.93 4.12 9.93
N LEU A 36 31.57 5.29 9.84
CA LEU A 36 32.60 5.60 8.84
C LEU A 36 33.99 5.03 9.18
N SER A 37 34.24 4.54 10.40
CA SER A 37 35.54 3.93 10.74
C SER A 37 35.64 2.44 10.35
N ILE A 38 34.52 1.80 10.00
CA ILE A 38 34.47 0.36 9.67
C ILE A 38 34.68 0.11 8.16
N PHE A 39 34.36 1.08 7.31
CA PHE A 39 34.58 1.00 5.87
C PHE A 39 35.58 2.07 5.46
N ASN A 40 36.83 1.66 5.30
CA ASN A 40 37.97 2.46 4.90
C ASN A 40 37.76 3.04 3.48
N ILE A 41 36.90 4.06 3.35
CA ILE A 41 36.61 4.78 2.11
C ILE A 41 37.35 6.11 2.19
N HIS A 42 38.25 6.34 1.23
CA HIS A 42 39.09 7.54 1.16
C HIS A 42 38.24 8.80 1.00
N LEU A 43 38.57 9.82 1.79
CA LEU A 43 37.83 11.07 1.96
C LEU A 43 37.81 12.00 0.73
N GLU A 44 38.53 11.68 -0.34
CA GLU A 44 38.63 12.54 -1.53
C GLU A 44 37.46 12.36 -2.51
N ASP A 45 36.81 11.19 -2.56
CA ASP A 45 35.72 10.90 -3.51
C ASP A 45 34.38 11.57 -3.15
N LEU A 46 34.18 11.96 -1.89
CA LEU A 46 32.95 12.62 -1.45
C LEU A 46 32.90 14.11 -1.84
N SER A 47 34.04 14.75 -2.06
CA SER A 47 34.11 16.17 -2.41
C SER A 47 33.61 16.45 -3.82
N SER A 48 33.90 15.57 -4.79
CA SER A 48 33.46 15.72 -6.19
C SER A 48 31.96 15.43 -6.37
N LEU A 49 31.43 14.49 -5.58
CA LEU A 49 30.00 14.17 -5.55
C LEU A 49 29.18 15.31 -4.94
N PHE A 50 29.68 15.96 -3.88
CA PHE A 50 29.01 17.14 -3.29
C PHE A 50 29.09 18.39 -4.17
N TYR A 51 30.21 18.62 -4.86
CA TYR A 51 30.32 19.72 -5.83
C TYR A 51 29.41 19.52 -7.04
N SER A 52 29.29 18.28 -7.54
CA SER A 52 28.36 17.97 -8.63
C SER A 52 26.90 18.10 -8.20
N PHE A 53 26.55 17.71 -6.96
CA PHE A 53 25.18 17.84 -6.45
C PHE A 53 24.76 19.29 -6.23
N THR A 54 25.67 20.15 -5.77
CA THR A 54 25.40 21.58 -5.56
C THR A 54 25.38 22.36 -6.88
N TYR A 55 26.24 22.03 -7.84
CA TYR A 55 26.23 22.67 -9.17
C TYR A 55 25.01 22.26 -10.02
N ILE A 56 24.51 21.03 -9.88
CA ILE A 56 23.25 20.59 -10.51
C ILE A 56 22.03 21.27 -9.84
N SER A 57 22.10 21.57 -8.54
CA SER A 57 20.98 22.22 -7.83
C SER A 57 20.84 23.71 -8.11
N GLN A 58 21.89 24.42 -8.56
CA GLN A 58 21.84 25.87 -8.83
C GLN A 58 21.56 26.24 -10.30
N ARG A 59 21.59 25.29 -11.24
CA ARG A 59 21.32 25.55 -12.66
C ARG A 59 19.87 25.26 -13.10
N ASN A 60 19.03 24.76 -12.19
CA ASN A 60 17.63 24.42 -12.48
C ASN A 60 16.61 25.54 -12.17
N ASP A 61 17.06 26.73 -11.73
CA ASP A 61 16.16 27.83 -11.36
C ASP A 61 15.83 28.82 -12.50
N MET A 62 16.28 28.59 -13.73
CA MET A 62 15.93 29.49 -14.84
C MET A 62 16.02 28.79 -16.20
N GLU A 63 15.05 27.90 -16.47
CA GLU A 63 14.49 27.56 -17.79
C GLU A 63 13.74 26.22 -17.68
N ASN A 64 12.41 26.26 -17.59
CA ASN A 64 11.50 25.29 -18.21
C ASN A 64 10.05 25.71 -18.00
N ILE A 65 9.61 26.66 -18.84
CA ILE A 65 8.25 26.67 -19.34
C ILE A 65 8.18 25.48 -20.33
N ILE A 66 7.11 24.67 -20.22
CA ILE A 66 6.68 23.58 -21.10
C ILE A 66 7.04 22.13 -20.66
N THR A 67 5.97 21.35 -20.49
CA THR A 67 5.83 19.91 -20.27
C THR A 67 6.24 19.35 -18.90
N ALA A 68 5.31 19.46 -17.95
CA ALA A 68 5.17 18.42 -16.93
C ALA A 68 5.01 17.07 -17.67
N SER A 69 6.07 16.28 -17.72
CA SER A 69 6.03 14.91 -18.17
C SER A 69 5.19 14.13 -17.15
N ASN A 70 3.87 14.10 -17.34
CA ASN A 70 3.00 13.19 -16.63
C ASN A 70 3.52 11.78 -16.95
N PRO A 71 4.12 11.03 -16.00
CA PRO A 71 4.27 9.60 -16.23
C PRO A 71 2.85 9.09 -16.45
N SER A 72 2.58 8.59 -17.65
CA SER A 72 1.28 8.07 -18.04
C SER A 72 1.00 6.81 -17.22
N SER A 73 0.59 7.00 -15.96
CA SER A 73 0.30 5.92 -15.03
C SER A 73 -0.80 5.09 -15.63
N THR A 74 -0.53 3.81 -15.86
CA THR A 74 -1.57 2.88 -16.33
C THR A 74 -2.58 2.69 -15.22
N ILE A 75 -3.86 2.89 -15.54
CA ILE A 75 -4.94 2.65 -14.59
C ILE A 75 -5.52 1.28 -14.87
N MET A 76 -5.55 0.44 -13.85
CA MET A 76 -6.16 -0.88 -13.91
C MET A 76 -7.48 -0.86 -13.16
N VAL A 77 -8.57 -1.12 -13.85
CA VAL A 77 -9.92 -1.19 -13.27
C VAL A 77 -10.24 -2.66 -13.03
N VAL A 78 -10.05 -3.12 -11.79
CA VAL A 78 -10.31 -4.49 -11.34
C VAL A 78 -11.68 -4.53 -10.69
N VAL A 79 -12.73 -4.66 -11.50
CA VAL A 79 -14.13 -4.58 -11.07
C VAL A 79 -14.92 -5.68 -11.78
N PRO A 80 -15.57 -6.60 -11.06
CA PRO A 80 -16.27 -7.74 -11.68
C PRO A 80 -17.54 -7.32 -12.43
N CYS A 81 -18.21 -6.25 -11.98
CA CYS A 81 -19.42 -5.74 -12.62
C CYS A 81 -19.06 -4.93 -13.88
N VAL A 82 -19.42 -5.46 -15.05
CA VAL A 82 -19.17 -4.82 -16.36
C VAL A 82 -19.75 -3.41 -16.44
N LEU A 83 -20.96 -3.19 -15.91
CA LEU A 83 -21.60 -1.87 -15.92
C LEU A 83 -20.84 -0.87 -15.04
N THR A 84 -20.38 -1.31 -13.86
CA THR A 84 -19.58 -0.48 -12.97
C THR A 84 -18.23 -0.15 -13.59
N ALA A 85 -17.57 -1.13 -14.21
CA ALA A 85 -16.32 -0.92 -14.94
C ALA A 85 -16.52 0.06 -16.11
N ALA A 86 -17.57 -0.09 -16.92
CA ALA A 86 -17.87 0.83 -18.02
C ALA A 86 -18.13 2.25 -17.52
N GLY A 87 -18.86 2.42 -16.41
CA GLY A 87 -19.09 3.72 -15.78
C GLY A 87 -17.80 4.38 -15.30
N ILE A 88 -16.91 3.62 -14.65
CA ILE A 88 -15.58 4.08 -14.24
C ILE A 88 -14.76 4.50 -15.47
N VAL A 89 -14.66 3.65 -16.48
CA VAL A 89 -13.88 3.91 -17.70
C VAL A 89 -14.37 5.17 -18.41
N THR A 90 -15.69 5.31 -18.58
CA THR A 90 -16.29 6.51 -19.19
C THR A 90 -15.90 7.76 -18.43
N LYS A 91 -15.91 7.69 -17.08
CA LYS A 91 -15.56 8.85 -16.26
C LYS A 91 -14.05 9.16 -16.28
N LEU A 92 -13.21 8.13 -16.30
CA LEU A 92 -11.76 8.28 -16.45
C LEU A 92 -11.41 8.90 -17.81
N GLN A 93 -12.02 8.42 -18.90
CA GLN A 93 -11.78 8.93 -20.26
C GLN A 93 -12.27 10.37 -20.44
N SER A 94 -13.33 10.78 -19.73
CA SER A 94 -13.78 12.17 -19.72
C SER A 94 -12.83 13.14 -19.00
N ASN A 95 -11.84 12.62 -18.29
CA ASN A 95 -10.92 13.41 -17.49
C ASN A 95 -9.61 13.63 -18.25
N SER A 96 -9.38 14.86 -18.72
CA SER A 96 -8.20 15.24 -19.52
C SER A 96 -6.85 15.03 -18.83
N LYS A 97 -6.83 14.86 -17.49
CA LYS A 97 -5.61 14.55 -16.72
C LYS A 97 -5.27 13.06 -16.74
N VAL A 98 -6.23 12.20 -17.08
CA VAL A 98 -6.03 10.76 -17.24
C VAL A 98 -5.64 10.49 -18.69
N ASN A 99 -4.40 10.84 -19.04
CA ASN A 99 -3.78 10.46 -20.32
C ASN A 99 -3.25 9.01 -20.33
N GLY A 100 -3.54 8.26 -19.26
CA GLY A 100 -3.04 6.91 -19.05
C GLY A 100 -3.85 5.84 -19.79
N LEU A 101 -3.17 4.74 -20.14
CA LEU A 101 -3.82 3.54 -20.65
C LEU A 101 -4.74 2.96 -19.55
N VAL A 102 -6.05 2.91 -19.81
CA VAL A 102 -7.02 2.26 -18.92
C VAL A 102 -7.17 0.80 -19.34
N LYS A 103 -6.80 -0.12 -18.45
CA LYS A 103 -6.98 -1.58 -18.63
C LYS A 103 -8.11 -2.05 -17.74
N VAL A 104 -9.17 -2.59 -18.32
CA VAL A 104 -10.28 -3.19 -17.58
C VAL A 104 -9.99 -4.66 -17.36
N ILE A 105 -10.17 -5.11 -16.12
CA ILE A 105 -9.97 -6.48 -15.69
C ILE A 105 -11.20 -6.92 -14.90
N ASN A 106 -11.93 -7.89 -15.44
CA ASN A 106 -13.19 -8.34 -14.85
C ASN A 106 -12.98 -9.46 -13.81
N ARG A 107 -11.77 -10.03 -13.73
CA ARG A 107 -11.44 -11.08 -12.78
C ARG A 107 -10.09 -10.81 -12.11
N ILE A 108 -10.04 -10.98 -10.80
CA ILE A 108 -8.86 -10.62 -10.01
C ILE A 108 -7.62 -11.45 -10.31
N ASP A 109 -7.79 -12.69 -10.77
CA ASP A 109 -6.70 -13.59 -11.17
C ASP A 109 -5.90 -13.05 -12.37
N GLU A 110 -6.57 -12.36 -13.30
CA GLU A 110 -5.91 -11.70 -14.44
C GLU A 110 -5.11 -10.46 -14.01
N ALA A 111 -5.51 -9.81 -12.91
CA ALA A 111 -4.89 -8.57 -12.41
C ALA A 111 -3.44 -8.76 -11.96
N TYR A 112 -3.10 -9.94 -11.41
CA TYR A 112 -1.73 -10.27 -11.01
C TYR A 112 -0.74 -10.11 -12.17
N SER A 113 -1.09 -10.64 -13.34
CA SER A 113 -0.22 -10.55 -14.52
C SER A 113 -0.11 -9.11 -15.05
N GLY A 114 -1.16 -8.30 -14.88
CA GLY A 114 -1.20 -6.92 -15.33
C GLY A 114 -0.28 -6.00 -14.52
N VAL A 115 -0.25 -6.18 -13.19
CA VAL A 115 0.59 -5.40 -12.28
C VAL A 115 2.07 -5.67 -12.56
N LEU A 116 2.47 -6.94 -12.71
CA LEU A 116 3.87 -7.29 -13.02
C LEU A 116 4.40 -6.68 -14.33
N LYS A 117 3.53 -6.49 -15.32
CA LYS A 117 3.91 -5.98 -16.65
C LYS A 117 4.01 -4.45 -16.70
N THR A 118 3.61 -3.74 -15.64
CA THR A 118 3.39 -2.30 -15.71
C THR A 118 3.98 -1.58 -14.51
N SER A 119 5.00 -0.76 -14.73
CA SER A 119 5.53 0.16 -13.71
C SER A 119 4.51 1.25 -13.39
N ASP A 120 4.55 1.75 -12.14
CA ASP A 120 3.70 2.84 -11.63
C ASP A 120 2.20 2.68 -11.91
N VAL A 121 1.67 1.49 -11.62
CA VAL A 121 0.26 1.17 -11.81
C VAL A 121 -0.62 1.78 -10.71
N THR A 122 -1.75 2.34 -11.12
CA THR A 122 -2.86 2.70 -10.22
C THR A 122 -3.95 1.65 -10.39
N VAL A 123 -4.29 0.95 -9.32
CA VAL A 123 -5.31 -0.09 -9.32
C VAL A 123 -6.57 0.43 -8.65
N ILE A 124 -7.67 0.52 -9.40
CA ILE A 124 -9.02 0.70 -8.87
C ILE A 124 -9.58 -0.70 -8.64
N LEU A 125 -9.65 -1.08 -7.37
CA LEU A 125 -10.06 -2.42 -6.93
C LEU A 125 -11.45 -2.36 -6.31
N ASN A 126 -12.37 -3.18 -6.81
CA ASN A 126 -13.63 -3.43 -6.12
C ASN A 126 -13.34 -4.15 -4.80
N ILE A 127 -13.86 -3.64 -3.67
CA ILE A 127 -13.86 -4.37 -2.40
C ILE A 127 -15.27 -4.86 -2.12
N SER A 128 -15.43 -6.18 -2.11
CA SER A 128 -16.70 -6.90 -2.06
C SER A 128 -17.25 -7.04 -0.64
N GLU A 129 -18.56 -7.18 -0.55
CA GLU A 129 -19.27 -7.57 0.68
C GLU A 129 -19.26 -9.09 0.89
N SER A 130 -19.09 -9.86 -0.20
CA SER A 130 -18.93 -11.31 -0.16
C SER A 130 -17.59 -11.70 0.46
N THR A 131 -17.62 -12.65 1.40
CA THR A 131 -16.42 -13.13 2.11
C THR A 131 -15.42 -13.83 1.19
N SER A 132 -15.87 -14.61 0.22
CA SER A 132 -14.99 -15.31 -0.72
C SER A 132 -14.23 -14.34 -1.62
N GLN A 133 -14.92 -13.33 -2.16
CA GLN A 133 -14.33 -12.30 -3.02
C GLN A 133 -13.43 -11.36 -2.21
N LEU A 134 -13.89 -10.95 -1.02
CA LEU A 134 -13.09 -10.12 -0.11
C LEU A 134 -11.75 -10.78 0.21
N ALA A 135 -11.74 -12.08 0.48
CA ALA A 135 -10.49 -12.79 0.75
C ALA A 135 -9.51 -12.76 -0.44
N GLU A 136 -10.00 -12.87 -1.67
CA GLU A 136 -9.16 -12.75 -2.87
C GLU A 136 -8.63 -11.32 -3.07
N GLU A 137 -9.47 -10.31 -2.81
CA GLU A 137 -9.10 -8.89 -2.88
C GLU A 137 -8.02 -8.53 -1.85
N ILE A 138 -8.15 -9.04 -0.62
CA ILE A 138 -7.14 -8.89 0.43
C ILE A 138 -5.83 -9.58 0.06
N LYS A 139 -5.88 -10.80 -0.50
CA LYS A 139 -4.69 -11.49 -1.00
C LYS A 139 -4.00 -10.68 -2.09
N PHE A 140 -4.78 -10.11 -3.00
CA PHE A 140 -4.28 -9.28 -4.08
C PHE A 140 -3.64 -7.97 -3.57
N ILE A 141 -4.23 -7.29 -2.59
CA ILE A 141 -3.64 -6.09 -1.96
C ILE A 141 -2.30 -6.43 -1.33
N ASN A 142 -2.24 -7.49 -0.52
CA ASN A 142 -1.01 -7.93 0.12
C ASN A 142 0.06 -8.28 -0.90
N TRP A 143 -0.30 -9.01 -1.96
CA TRP A 143 0.61 -9.36 -3.04
C TRP A 143 1.11 -8.12 -3.79
N CYS A 144 0.26 -7.14 -4.10
CA CYS A 144 0.69 -5.88 -4.71
C CYS A 144 1.76 -5.18 -3.84
N ARG A 145 1.61 -5.21 -2.51
CA ARG A 145 2.57 -4.61 -1.59
C ARG A 145 3.90 -5.35 -1.53
N THR A 146 3.97 -6.63 -1.91
CA THR A 146 5.24 -7.37 -2.00
C THR A 146 5.95 -7.16 -3.34
N VAL A 147 5.22 -7.11 -4.46
CA VAL A 147 5.83 -7.04 -5.79
C VAL A 147 6.04 -5.60 -6.29
N GLN A 148 5.16 -4.67 -5.92
CA GLN A 148 5.20 -3.29 -6.38
C GLN A 148 4.71 -2.34 -5.27
N PRO A 149 5.55 -2.07 -4.25
CA PRO A 149 5.18 -1.19 -3.13
C PRO A 149 4.77 0.22 -3.55
N SER A 150 5.22 0.70 -4.71
CA SER A 150 4.86 2.01 -5.26
C SER A 150 3.45 2.06 -5.86
N ALA A 151 2.81 0.90 -6.13
CA ALA A 151 1.49 0.84 -6.75
C ALA A 151 0.45 1.58 -5.89
N VAL A 152 -0.35 2.43 -6.52
CA VAL A 152 -1.45 3.14 -5.86
C VAL A 152 -2.67 2.25 -5.90
N ILE A 153 -3.18 1.86 -4.73
CA ILE A 153 -4.42 1.07 -4.65
C ILE A 153 -5.55 2.00 -4.19
N ILE A 154 -6.61 2.04 -5.01
CA ILE A 154 -7.85 2.75 -4.78
C ILE A 154 -8.94 1.69 -4.55
N ALA A 155 -9.42 1.56 -3.31
CA ALA A 155 -10.57 0.73 -3.01
C ALA A 155 -11.86 1.44 -3.41
N TYR A 156 -12.67 0.80 -4.26
CA TYR A 156 -13.99 1.27 -4.67
C TYR A 156 -15.03 0.29 -4.15
N THR A 157 -15.73 0.63 -3.07
CA THR A 157 -16.40 -0.37 -2.22
C THR A 157 -17.85 -0.03 -1.87
N ARG A 158 -18.68 -1.08 -1.73
CA ARG A 158 -19.96 -1.02 -1.02
C ARG A 158 -19.85 -1.54 0.42
N ASN A 159 -18.74 -2.21 0.73
CA ASN A 159 -18.48 -2.78 2.04
C ASN A 159 -18.09 -1.68 3.02
N HIS A 160 -19.07 -1.20 3.78
CA HIS A 160 -18.92 -0.13 4.75
C HIS A 160 -18.63 -0.65 6.18
N LYS A 161 -18.29 -1.93 6.34
CA LYS A 161 -17.96 -2.48 7.65
C LYS A 161 -16.66 -1.85 8.16
N LEU A 162 -16.73 -1.15 9.30
CA LEU A 162 -15.60 -0.43 9.89
C LEU A 162 -14.31 -1.26 9.97
N SER A 163 -14.40 -2.52 10.40
CA SER A 163 -13.24 -3.40 10.51
C SER A 163 -12.61 -3.76 9.17
N VAL A 164 -13.40 -3.86 8.09
CA VAL A 164 -12.85 -4.08 6.74
C VAL A 164 -12.16 -2.82 6.26
N LEU A 165 -12.79 -1.65 6.44
CA LEU A 165 -12.23 -0.35 6.06
C LEU A 165 -10.89 -0.06 6.78
N ASN A 166 -10.84 -0.26 8.10
CA ASN A 166 -9.61 -0.09 8.87
C ASN A 166 -8.53 -1.09 8.47
N TYR A 167 -8.92 -2.33 8.14
CA TYR A 167 -7.96 -3.34 7.70
C TYR A 167 -7.37 -3.02 6.33
N ILE A 168 -8.18 -2.67 5.32
CA ILE A 168 -7.65 -2.32 3.98
C ILE A 168 -6.81 -1.03 4.03
N ALA A 169 -7.19 -0.05 4.84
CA ALA A 169 -6.40 1.15 5.10
C ALA A 169 -5.01 0.77 5.64
N ALA A 170 -4.96 -0.12 6.63
CA ALA A 170 -3.73 -0.62 7.21
C ALA A 170 -2.85 -1.45 6.25
N LEU A 171 -3.45 -2.09 5.25
CA LEU A 171 -2.70 -2.76 4.17
C LEU A 171 -2.07 -1.75 3.18
N GLY A 172 -2.25 -0.45 3.39
CA GLY A 172 -1.71 0.60 2.52
C GLY A 172 -2.56 0.85 1.28
N VAL A 173 -3.88 0.63 1.37
CA VAL A 173 -4.81 1.22 0.40
C VAL A 173 -4.78 2.73 0.57
N ARG A 174 -4.44 3.44 -0.51
CA ARG A 174 -4.21 4.90 -0.45
C ARG A 174 -5.52 5.66 -0.48
N ILE A 175 -6.54 5.12 -1.15
CA ILE A 175 -7.81 5.82 -1.32
C ILE A 175 -8.95 4.84 -1.15
N ILE A 176 -9.96 5.25 -0.39
CA ILE A 176 -11.17 4.46 -0.19
C ILE A 176 -12.36 5.32 -0.61
N ILE A 177 -13.09 4.86 -1.61
CA ILE A 177 -14.24 5.55 -2.18
C ILE A 177 -15.46 4.63 -2.06
N SER A 178 -16.54 5.15 -1.48
CA SER A 178 -17.82 4.45 -1.49
C SER A 178 -18.45 4.47 -2.89
N GLN A 179 -19.03 3.36 -3.34
CA GLN A 179 -19.76 3.32 -4.62
C GLN A 179 -21.10 4.09 -4.58
N TYR A 180 -21.52 4.53 -3.39
CA TYR A 180 -22.72 5.35 -3.21
C TYR A 180 -22.41 6.86 -3.32
N GLU A 181 -21.16 7.22 -3.56
CA GLU A 181 -20.76 8.60 -3.81
C GLU A 181 -21.26 9.12 -5.16
N SER A 182 -21.38 10.44 -5.25
CA SER A 182 -21.68 11.10 -6.52
C SER A 182 -20.55 10.94 -7.54
N SER A 183 -20.88 11.03 -8.83
CA SER A 183 -19.89 11.02 -9.92
C SER A 183 -18.87 12.17 -9.82
N ALA A 184 -19.29 13.32 -9.28
CA ALA A 184 -18.40 14.45 -9.01
C ALA A 184 -17.37 14.09 -7.95
N THR A 185 -17.83 13.55 -6.80
CA THR A 185 -16.95 13.08 -5.72
C THR A 185 -15.96 12.04 -6.23
N PHE A 186 -16.42 11.02 -6.97
CA PHE A 186 -15.54 10.01 -7.55
C PHE A 186 -14.41 10.65 -8.36
N SER A 187 -14.74 11.59 -9.24
CA SER A 187 -13.77 12.27 -10.11
C SER A 187 -12.75 13.08 -9.32
N ASP A 188 -13.20 13.79 -8.29
CA ASP A 188 -12.34 14.56 -7.41
C ASP A 188 -11.32 13.67 -6.70
N PHE A 189 -11.76 12.50 -6.23
CA PHE A 189 -10.87 11.54 -5.55
C PHE A 189 -9.90 10.88 -6.51
N ILE A 190 -10.32 10.53 -7.72
CA ILE A 190 -9.40 10.06 -8.76
C ILE A 190 -8.35 11.14 -9.08
N ASN A 191 -8.74 12.41 -9.22
CA ASN A 191 -7.80 13.50 -9.47
C ASN A 191 -6.79 13.69 -8.33
N LYS A 192 -7.27 13.60 -7.08
CA LYS A 192 -6.41 13.68 -5.90
C LYS A 192 -5.46 12.47 -5.81
N SER A 193 -5.81 11.33 -6.41
CA SER A 193 -5.03 10.10 -6.31
C SER A 193 -3.62 10.17 -6.88
N PHE A 194 -3.45 10.92 -7.96
CA PHE A 194 -2.18 11.02 -8.67
C PHE A 194 -1.13 11.84 -7.90
N ASN A 195 -1.59 12.75 -7.03
CA ASN A 195 -0.71 13.69 -6.33
C ASN A 195 -0.64 13.45 -4.82
N SER A 196 -1.59 12.70 -4.26
CA SER A 196 -1.63 12.46 -2.82
C SER A 196 -0.61 11.42 -2.39
N LYS A 197 0.16 11.76 -1.36
CA LYS A 197 0.98 10.81 -0.58
C LYS A 197 0.27 10.31 0.68
N VAL A 198 -0.84 10.96 1.05
CA VAL A 198 -1.63 10.62 2.25
C VAL A 198 -2.84 9.79 1.88
N MET A 199 -3.36 9.03 2.86
CA MET A 199 -4.61 8.29 2.68
C MET A 199 -5.79 9.26 2.53
N LEU A 200 -6.67 8.99 1.57
CA LEU A 200 -7.88 9.80 1.33
C LEU A 200 -9.13 8.93 1.39
N CYS A 201 -10.18 9.43 2.04
CA CYS A 201 -11.47 8.75 2.18
C CYS A 201 -12.59 9.65 1.65
N SER A 202 -13.51 9.07 0.86
CA SER A 202 -14.70 9.80 0.40
C SER A 202 -15.60 10.20 1.58
N PRO A 203 -16.48 11.22 1.45
CA PRO A 203 -17.32 11.70 2.53
C PRO A 203 -18.05 10.60 3.32
N ILE A 204 -18.67 9.62 2.65
CA ILE A 204 -19.36 8.50 3.29
C ILE A 204 -18.38 7.63 4.09
N ILE A 205 -17.22 7.32 3.51
CA ILE A 205 -16.21 6.51 4.20
C ILE A 205 -15.62 7.28 5.39
N LYS A 206 -15.38 8.57 5.20
CA LYS A 206 -14.86 9.47 6.22
C LYS A 206 -15.81 9.55 7.41
N SER A 207 -17.12 9.67 7.21
CA SER A 207 -18.08 9.67 8.32
C SER A 207 -18.07 8.36 9.10
N ILE A 208 -17.90 7.21 8.42
CA ILE A 208 -17.81 5.91 9.10
C ILE A 208 -16.51 5.80 9.91
N LEU A 209 -15.40 6.31 9.37
CA LEU A 209 -14.10 6.26 10.02
C LEU A 209 -13.96 7.29 11.15
N GLU A 210 -14.56 8.47 11.05
CA GLU A 210 -14.49 9.51 12.09
C GLU A 210 -15.24 9.15 13.37
N GLU A 211 -16.15 8.17 13.32
CA GLU A 211 -16.81 7.62 14.53
C GLU A 211 -15.81 6.98 15.52
N ARG A 212 -14.57 6.68 15.11
CA ARG A 212 -13.47 6.30 16.01
C ARG A 212 -12.13 6.82 15.47
N MET A 213 -11.38 7.58 16.28
CA MET A 213 -10.02 8.07 15.95
C MET A 213 -9.25 7.04 15.10
N MET A 214 -8.94 7.40 13.84
CA MET A 214 -8.20 6.56 12.89
C MET A 214 -6.77 6.34 13.40
N ALA A 215 -6.60 5.41 14.32
CA ALA A 215 -5.28 4.96 14.71
C ALA A 215 -4.83 3.92 13.69
N GLU A 216 -3.90 4.33 12.81
CA GLU A 216 -3.29 3.45 11.82
C GLU A 216 -2.69 2.21 12.52
N LEU A 217 -2.92 1.04 11.93
CA LEU A 217 -2.23 -0.17 12.35
C LEU A 217 -0.75 -0.02 12.00
N THR A 218 0.11 -0.25 12.98
CA THR A 218 1.55 -0.37 12.78
C THR A 218 1.86 -1.61 11.95
N VAL A 219 3.03 -1.64 11.31
CA VAL A 219 3.51 -2.82 10.56
C VAL A 219 3.45 -4.09 11.41
N CYS A 220 3.80 -3.98 12.70
CA CYS A 220 3.78 -5.10 13.63
C CYS A 220 2.36 -5.60 13.91
N GLU A 221 1.42 -4.69 14.09
CA GLU A 221 0.01 -5.01 14.31
C GLU A 221 -0.61 -5.69 13.08
N VAL A 222 -0.31 -5.20 11.87
CA VAL A 222 -0.73 -5.84 10.62
C VAL A 222 -0.18 -7.25 10.52
N GLN A 223 1.11 -7.45 10.82
CA GLN A 223 1.74 -8.78 10.79
C GLN A 223 1.10 -9.75 11.78
N VAL A 224 0.86 -9.31 13.01
CA VAL A 224 0.21 -10.13 14.05
C VAL A 224 -1.19 -10.52 13.62
N ILE A 225 -2.02 -9.55 13.22
CA ILE A 225 -3.40 -9.80 12.77
C ILE A 225 -3.42 -10.73 11.55
N GLY A 226 -2.54 -10.51 10.57
CA GLY A 226 -2.44 -11.35 9.38
C GLY A 226 -2.15 -12.81 9.73
N GLN A 227 -1.21 -13.07 10.65
CA GLN A 227 -0.91 -14.44 11.09
C GLN A 227 -2.08 -15.07 11.88
N LEU A 228 -2.80 -14.29 12.68
CA LEU A 228 -3.99 -14.78 13.38
C LEU A 228 -5.09 -15.20 12.40
N PHE A 229 -5.27 -14.49 11.29
CA PHE A 229 -6.23 -14.86 10.24
C PHE A 229 -5.84 -16.13 9.49
N LEU A 230 -4.54 -16.44 9.39
CA LEU A 230 -4.07 -17.74 8.88
C LEU A 230 -4.39 -18.90 9.83
N GLY A 231 -4.91 -18.64 11.03
CA GLY A 231 -5.27 -19.64 12.03
C GLY A 231 -4.17 -19.93 13.04
N HIS A 232 -3.09 -19.13 13.07
CA HIS A 232 -2.06 -19.25 14.09
C HIS A 232 -2.57 -18.72 15.44
N ASN A 233 -2.20 -19.39 16.53
CA ASN A 233 -2.40 -18.86 17.88
C ASN A 233 -1.27 -17.90 18.27
N VAL A 234 -1.47 -17.13 19.35
CA VAL A 234 -0.51 -16.10 19.80
C VAL A 234 0.91 -16.64 20.03
N SER A 235 1.05 -17.86 20.54
CA SER A 235 2.35 -18.51 20.74
C SER A 235 3.03 -18.86 19.42
N GLN A 236 2.28 -19.35 18.45
CA GLN A 236 2.78 -19.61 17.09
C GLN A 236 3.17 -18.31 16.37
N VAL A 237 2.38 -17.25 16.51
CA VAL A 237 2.70 -15.92 15.96
C VAL A 237 4.00 -15.38 16.58
N ALA A 238 4.16 -15.51 17.90
CA ALA A 238 5.38 -15.12 18.61
C ALA A 238 6.62 -15.83 18.07
N HIS A 239 6.51 -17.15 17.88
CA HIS A 239 7.57 -17.95 17.25
C HIS A 239 7.86 -17.50 15.81
N ASN A 240 6.82 -17.35 14.97
CA ASN A 240 6.96 -16.99 13.55
C ASN A 240 7.58 -15.60 13.34
N LEU A 241 7.26 -14.64 14.22
CA LEU A 241 7.76 -13.27 14.14
C LEU A 241 9.05 -13.05 14.95
N GLY A 242 9.54 -14.06 15.69
CA GLY A 242 10.70 -13.95 16.57
C GLY A 242 10.50 -12.93 17.70
N ARG A 243 9.31 -12.91 18.32
CA ARG A 243 8.93 -11.94 19.36
C ARG A 243 8.44 -12.62 20.63
N ASP A 244 8.48 -11.88 21.74
CA ASP A 244 7.89 -12.34 22.99
C ASP A 244 6.35 -12.46 22.91
N ILE A 245 5.80 -13.48 23.57
CA ILE A 245 4.35 -13.75 23.57
C ILE A 245 3.55 -12.58 24.16
N ARG A 246 4.09 -11.86 25.17
CA ARG A 246 3.43 -10.69 25.77
C ARG A 246 3.40 -9.53 24.78
N THR A 247 4.48 -9.34 24.02
CA THR A 247 4.54 -8.33 22.94
C THR A 247 3.52 -8.62 21.85
N VAL A 248 3.42 -9.86 21.39
CA VAL A 248 2.38 -10.25 20.40
C VAL A 248 0.98 -10.06 20.97
N SER A 249 0.75 -10.42 22.23
CA SER A 249 -0.55 -10.21 22.90
C SER A 249 -0.92 -8.73 22.99
N SER A 250 0.05 -7.85 23.25
CA SER A 250 -0.16 -6.40 23.27
C SER A 250 -0.47 -5.87 21.87
N HIS A 251 0.31 -6.25 20.84
CA HIS A 251 0.03 -5.87 19.46
C HIS A 251 -1.34 -6.36 18.99
N LYS A 252 -1.73 -7.59 19.33
CA LYS A 252 -3.08 -8.11 19.04
C LYS A 252 -4.16 -7.21 19.64
N ARG A 253 -4.04 -6.87 20.93
CA ARG A 253 -5.04 -6.04 21.62
C ARG A 253 -5.15 -4.64 21.02
N HIS A 254 -4.02 -3.98 20.80
CA HIS A 254 -4.00 -2.65 20.17
C HIS A 254 -4.56 -2.71 18.75
N ALA A 255 -4.23 -3.76 18.00
CA ALA A 255 -4.76 -3.94 16.67
C ALA A 255 -6.28 -4.14 16.66
N MET A 256 -6.82 -4.93 17.59
CA MET A 256 -8.26 -5.12 17.75
C MET A 256 -8.97 -3.81 18.06
N GLU A 257 -8.43 -3.01 18.98
CA GLU A 257 -8.96 -1.69 19.31
C GLU A 257 -9.00 -0.76 18.09
N LYS A 258 -7.90 -0.70 17.33
CA LYS A 258 -7.79 0.07 16.08
C LYS A 258 -8.74 -0.42 14.99
N LEU A 259 -8.97 -1.73 14.90
CA LEU A 259 -9.94 -2.32 13.97
C LEU A 259 -11.40 -2.17 14.45
N GLY A 260 -11.62 -1.58 15.63
CA GLY A 260 -12.93 -1.39 16.23
C GLY A 260 -13.57 -2.68 16.75
N LEU A 261 -12.78 -3.73 16.97
CA LEU A 261 -13.19 -5.04 17.44
C LEU A 261 -13.18 -5.08 18.97
N HIS A 262 -14.25 -5.59 19.57
CA HIS A 262 -14.44 -5.56 21.03
C HIS A 262 -14.18 -6.91 21.68
N CYS A 263 -14.27 -8.00 20.92
CA CYS A 263 -14.05 -9.34 21.45
C CYS A 263 -13.35 -10.28 20.46
N GLU A 264 -12.85 -11.41 20.97
CA GLU A 264 -12.23 -12.47 20.16
C GLU A 264 -13.16 -13.02 19.08
N LYS A 265 -14.47 -13.04 19.34
CA LYS A 265 -15.47 -13.44 18.34
C LYS A 265 -15.48 -12.48 17.16
N ASP A 266 -15.37 -11.17 17.38
CA ASP A 266 -15.32 -10.18 16.30
C ASP A 266 -14.06 -10.37 15.45
N LEU A 267 -12.93 -10.62 16.10
CA LEU A 267 -11.67 -10.94 15.43
C LEU A 267 -11.78 -12.22 14.60
N HIS A 268 -12.39 -13.27 15.14
CA HIS A 268 -12.63 -14.51 14.41
C HIS A 268 -13.56 -14.31 13.20
N LEU A 269 -14.67 -13.58 13.37
CA LEU A 269 -15.59 -13.27 12.28
C LEU A 269 -14.94 -12.44 11.17
N LEU A 270 -14.11 -11.46 11.54
CA LEU A 270 -13.31 -10.72 10.57
C LEU A 270 -12.30 -11.64 9.87
N GLY A 271 -11.62 -12.51 10.63
CA GLY A 271 -10.68 -13.48 10.08
C GLY A 271 -11.32 -14.45 9.08
N CYS A 272 -12.51 -14.98 9.38
CA CYS A 272 -13.27 -15.82 8.45
C CYS A 272 -13.63 -15.04 7.17
N ALA A 273 -14.13 -13.82 7.32
CA ALA A 273 -14.48 -12.96 6.19
C ALA A 273 -13.28 -12.64 5.28
N LEU A 274 -12.10 -12.40 5.85
CA LEU A 274 -10.88 -12.07 5.10
C LEU A 274 -10.12 -13.31 4.60
N SER A 275 -10.43 -14.50 5.12
CA SER A 275 -9.83 -15.77 4.70
C SER A 275 -10.70 -16.55 3.71
N GLY A 276 -11.96 -16.15 3.53
CA GLY A 276 -12.93 -16.82 2.68
C GLY A 276 -13.41 -18.15 3.28
N LYS A 277 -13.40 -18.24 4.62
CA LYS A 277 -13.84 -19.40 5.39
C LYS A 277 -15.23 -19.17 5.97
#